data_AF-A0A5C5YFT7-F1
#
_entry.id   AF-A0A5C5YFT7-F1
#
_cell.length_a   1.000
_cell.length_b   1.000
_cell.length_c   1.000
_cell.angle_alpha   90.00
_cell.angle_beta   90.00
_cell.angle_gamma   90.00
#
_symmetry.space_group_name_H-M   'P 1'
#
loop_
_entity.id
_entity.type
_entity.pdbx_description
1 polymer ?
#
loop_
_entity_poly.entity_id
_entity_poly.type
_entity_poly.pdbx_seq_one_letter_code
_entity_poly.pdbx_strand_id
1 'polypeptide(L)'
;MKPSGPNRPETHESNDPQVHDPTAITMKIAELKDMSDEQLELTAKEAADNLFRLRIQSQTERLDAPSELRRNRRLIARVKTLQTQRATAAGGAETEAEKTA
;
A
#
# COMPACT_ATOMS: atom_id res chain seq x y z
N MET A 1 45.33 -7.39 -28.54
CA MET A 1 45.17 -5.95 -28.83
C MET A 1 43.76 -5.79 -29.41
N LYS A 2 42.72 -5.25 -28.78
CA LYS A 2 42.51 -4.39 -27.60
C LYS A 2 41.08 -4.71 -27.06
N PRO A 3 40.58 -4.08 -25.97
CA PRO A 3 40.07 -4.77 -24.79
C PRO A 3 38.56 -4.53 -24.55
N SER A 4 38.12 -4.85 -23.33
CA SER A 4 36.93 -4.31 -22.63
C SER A 4 35.68 -5.21 -22.66
N GLY A 5 35.39 -5.84 -21.52
CA GLY A 5 33.99 -5.87 -21.06
C GLY A 5 33.60 -4.47 -20.54
N PRO A 6 32.42 -4.26 -19.92
CA PRO A 6 31.26 -5.14 -19.78
C PRO A 6 29.99 -4.47 -20.39
N ASN A 7 29.05 -5.25 -20.90
CA ASN A 7 27.69 -4.74 -21.08
C ASN A 7 26.69 -5.88 -20.88
N ARG A 8 26.34 -6.10 -19.62
CA ARG A 8 25.11 -6.81 -19.29
C ARG A 8 24.00 -5.76 -19.41
N PRO A 9 23.15 -5.81 -20.44
CA PRO A 9 22.05 -4.85 -20.55
C PRO A 9 21.18 -5.01 -19.30
N GLU A 10 21.06 -3.87 -18.63
CA GLU A 10 19.90 -3.33 -17.91
C GLU A 10 18.98 -4.37 -17.28
N THR A 11 18.96 -4.32 -15.95
CA THR A 11 17.84 -4.68 -15.08
C THR A 11 16.59 -5.04 -15.86
N HIS A 12 16.16 -6.30 -15.76
CA HIS A 12 14.75 -6.61 -15.97
C HIS A 12 13.97 -5.73 -15.02
N GLU A 13 13.58 -4.56 -15.52
CA GLU A 13 12.54 -3.71 -14.99
C GLU A 13 11.37 -4.65 -14.78
N SER A 14 11.12 -4.91 -13.50
CA SER A 14 10.03 -5.71 -13.01
C SER A 14 8.76 -5.15 -13.62
N ASN A 15 8.37 -5.69 -14.77
CA ASN A 15 7.05 -5.51 -15.32
C ASN A 15 6.14 -6.37 -14.45
N ASP A 16 5.91 -5.89 -13.22
CA ASP A 16 4.86 -6.37 -12.36
C ASP A 16 3.59 -6.33 -13.21
N PRO A 17 2.95 -7.47 -13.52
CA PRO A 17 1.70 -7.44 -14.23
C PRO A 17 0.72 -6.74 -13.31
N GLN A 18 0.45 -5.46 -13.61
CA GLN A 18 -0.68 -4.76 -13.05
C GLN A 18 -1.91 -5.56 -13.44
N VAL A 19 -2.36 -6.41 -12.53
CA VAL A 19 -3.71 -6.97 -12.51
C VAL A 19 -4.65 -5.78 -12.35
N HIS A 20 -4.90 -5.08 -13.46
CA HIS A 20 -5.76 -3.92 -13.52
C HIS A 20 -7.20 -4.42 -13.63
N ASP A 21 -7.72 -4.91 -12.51
CA ASP A 21 -9.11 -5.29 -12.35
C ASP A 21 -9.97 -4.01 -12.48
N PRO A 22 -10.74 -3.80 -13.58
CA PRO A 22 -11.29 -2.49 -13.94
C PRO A 22 -12.53 -2.10 -13.13
N THR A 23 -13.07 -2.99 -12.29
CA THR A 23 -14.35 -2.78 -11.59
C THR A 23 -14.22 -2.22 -10.18
N ALA A 24 -13.00 -1.94 -9.71
CA ALA A 24 -12.76 -1.47 -8.35
C ALA A 24 -12.04 -0.12 -8.35
N ILE A 25 -12.81 0.98 -8.35
CA ILE A 25 -12.33 2.32 -8.00
C ILE A 25 -11.93 2.29 -6.52
N THR A 26 -10.79 1.70 -6.24
CA THR A 26 -10.17 1.62 -4.92
C THR A 26 -8.89 2.42 -5.05
N MET A 27 -8.70 3.46 -4.22
CA MET A 27 -7.51 4.33 -4.29
C MET A 27 -6.25 3.50 -4.54
N LYS A 28 -5.55 3.84 -5.61
CA LYS A 28 -4.45 3.03 -6.11
C LYS A 28 -3.30 3.13 -5.11
N ILE A 29 -2.55 2.05 -4.97
CA ILE A 29 -1.39 2.03 -4.06
C ILE A 29 -0.37 3.11 -4.46
N ALA A 30 -0.30 3.47 -5.75
CA ALA A 30 0.51 4.58 -6.23
C ALA A 30 0.14 5.92 -5.55
N GLU A 31 -1.15 6.26 -5.50
CA GLU A 31 -1.62 7.51 -4.86
C GLU A 31 -1.32 7.53 -3.36
N LEU A 32 -1.39 6.37 -2.69
CA LEU A 32 -1.04 6.23 -1.28
C LEU A 32 0.48 6.34 -1.03
N LYS A 33 1.32 5.97 -2.01
CA LYS A 33 2.79 6.09 -1.89
C LYS A 33 3.24 7.56 -1.94
N ASP A 34 2.53 8.38 -2.70
CA ASP A 34 2.83 9.81 -2.86
C ASP A 34 2.43 10.65 -1.63
N MET A 35 1.62 10.08 -0.72
CA MET A 35 1.20 10.72 0.53
C MET A 35 2.26 10.61 1.63
N SER A 36 2.31 11.63 2.50
CA SER A 36 3.14 11.60 3.71
C SER A 36 2.61 10.58 4.73
N ASP A 37 3.46 10.17 5.68
CA ASP A 37 3.05 9.24 6.75
C ASP A 37 1.87 9.77 7.58
N GLU A 38 1.86 11.07 7.86
CA GLU A 38 0.78 11.74 8.60
C GLU A 38 -0.54 11.75 7.81
N GLN A 39 -0.47 12.04 6.50
CA GLN A 39 -1.64 12.01 5.63
C GLN A 39 -2.23 10.60 5.49
N LEU A 40 -1.36 9.59 5.43
CA LEU A 40 -1.76 8.19 5.41
C LEU A 40 -2.48 7.81 6.70
N GLU A 41 -1.97 8.22 7.85
CA GLU A 41 -2.60 7.94 9.13
C GLU A 41 -3.97 8.63 9.25
N LEU A 42 -4.08 9.88 8.82
CA LEU A 42 -5.35 10.61 8.77
C LEU A 42 -6.36 9.89 7.87
N THR A 43 -5.94 9.51 6.66
CA THR A 43 -6.76 8.76 5.70
C THR A 43 -7.25 7.43 6.30
N ALA A 44 -6.40 6.72 7.04
CA ALA A 44 -6.78 5.49 7.73
C ALA A 44 -7.81 5.73 8.85
N LYS A 45 -7.67 6.83 9.61
CA LYS A 45 -8.62 7.23 10.66
C LYS A 45 -9.99 7.56 10.07
N GLU A 46 -10.03 8.40 9.03
CA GLU A 46 -11.28 8.75 8.34
C GLU A 46 -12.00 7.52 7.77
N ALA A 47 -11.25 6.60 7.14
CA ALA A 47 -11.82 5.36 6.62
C ALA A 47 -12.33 4.43 7.73
N ALA A 48 -11.69 4.43 8.90
CA ALA A 48 -12.15 3.66 10.06
C ALA A 48 -13.46 4.22 10.63
N ASP A 49 -13.58 5.54 10.72
CA ASP A 49 -14.81 6.21 11.17
C ASP A 49 -15.96 5.96 10.19
N ASN A 50 -15.70 6.06 8.89
CA ASN A 50 -16.69 5.76 7.86
C ASN A 50 -17.11 4.29 7.90
N LEU A 51 -16.16 3.37 8.10
CA LEU A 51 -16.47 1.96 8.29
C LEU A 51 -17.34 1.73 9.53
N PHE A 52 -17.10 2.44 10.63
CA PHE A 52 -17.91 2.35 11.85
C PHE A 52 -19.33 2.84 11.60
N ARG A 53 -19.51 4.03 11.01
CA ARG A 53 -20.82 4.58 10.65
C ARG A 53 -21.60 3.63 9.73
N LEU A 54 -20.96 3.13 8.67
CA LEU A 54 -21.56 2.19 7.74
C LEU A 54 -21.95 0.86 8.40
N ARG A 55 -21.19 0.39 9.41
CA ARG A 55 -21.55 -0.81 10.18
C ARG A 55 -22.82 -0.58 11.00
N ILE A 56 -22.91 0.55 11.70
CA ILE A 56 -24.12 0.90 12.48
C ILE A 56 -25.33 1.01 11.55
N GLN A 57 -25.18 1.74 10.43
CA GLN A 57 -26.24 1.86 9.41
C GLN A 57 -26.66 0.50 8.83
N SER A 58 -25.70 -0.40 8.56
CA SER A 58 -26.00 -1.73 8.03
C SER A 58 -26.78 -2.64 8.96
N GLN A 59 -26.80 -2.32 10.26
CA GLN A 59 -27.56 -3.06 11.27
C GLN A 59 -28.99 -2.53 11.40
N THR A 60 -29.19 -1.22 11.22
CA THR A 60 -30.50 -0.59 11.34
C THR A 60 -31.30 -0.63 10.04
N GLU A 61 -30.63 -0.56 8.89
CA GLU A 61 -31.24 -0.53 7.57
C GLU A 61 -30.46 -1.43 6.59
N ARG A 62 -31.13 -1.89 5.52
CA ARG A 62 -30.47 -2.69 4.48
C ARG A 62 -29.51 -1.76 3.73
N LEU A 63 -28.21 -1.91 3.99
CA LEU A 63 -27.18 -1.03 3.43
C LEU A 63 -27.20 -1.06 1.89
N ASP A 64 -27.41 0.10 1.26
CA ASP A 64 -27.49 0.22 -0.21
C ASP A 64 -26.16 -0.15 -0.90
N ALA A 65 -25.04 0.02 -0.20
CA ALA A 65 -23.70 -0.15 -0.78
C ALA A 65 -22.78 -1.02 0.11
N PRO A 66 -22.96 -2.35 0.16
CA PRO A 66 -22.03 -3.25 0.85
C PRO A 66 -20.61 -3.21 0.26
N SER A 67 -20.47 -2.74 -0.98
CA SER A 67 -19.18 -2.48 -1.63
C SER A 67 -18.35 -1.42 -0.90
N GLU A 68 -18.98 -0.41 -0.30
CA GLU A 68 -18.28 0.66 0.43
C GLU A 68 -17.68 0.16 1.75
N LEU A 69 -18.34 -0.79 2.43
CA LEU A 69 -17.74 -1.49 3.57
C LEU A 69 -16.46 -2.22 3.16
N ARG A 70 -16.47 -2.90 2.00
CA ARG A 70 -15.30 -3.62 1.48
C ARG A 70 -14.21 -2.66 1.01
N ARG A 71 -14.58 -1.48 0.49
CA ARG A 71 -13.66 -0.43 0.06
C ARG A 71 -12.88 0.15 1.25
N ASN A 72 -13.58 0.60 2.30
CA ASN A 72 -12.96 1.16 3.50
C ASN A 72 -12.03 0.16 4.20
N ARG A 73 -12.43 -1.13 4.32
CA ARG A 73 -11.55 -2.18 4.86
C ARG A 73 -10.26 -2.34 4.06
N ARG A 74 -10.36 -2.35 2.72
CA ARG A 74 -9.19 -2.48 1.84
C ARG A 74 -8.29 -1.25 1.90
N LEU A 75 -8.86 -0.05 2.02
CA LEU A 75 -8.09 1.19 2.18
C LEU A 75 -7.22 1.14 3.45
N ILE A 76 -7.84 0.82 4.59
CA ILE A 76 -7.12 0.70 5.88
C ILE A 76 -6.00 -0.34 5.80
N ALA A 77 -6.29 -1.51 5.20
CA ALA A 77 -5.28 -2.55 5.03
C ALA A 77 -4.09 -2.07 4.19
N ARG A 78 -4.35 -1.43 3.04
CA ARG A 78 -3.29 -0.89 2.17
C ARG A 78 -2.42 0.15 2.85
N VAL A 79 -3.03 1.09 3.57
CA VAL A 79 -2.29 2.10 4.34
C VAL A 79 -1.41 1.45 5.39
N LYS A 80 -1.95 0.51 6.18
CA LYS A 80 -1.17 -0.21 7.20
C LYS A 80 -0.03 -1.01 6.59
N THR A 81 -0.25 -1.69 5.46
CA THR A 81 0.82 -2.40 4.75
C THR A 81 1.93 -1.46 4.33
N LEU A 82 1.60 -0.27 3.83
CA LEU A 82 2.59 0.72 3.42
C LEU A 82 3.39 1.27 4.62
N GLN A 83 2.72 1.54 5.73
CA GLN A 83 3.38 1.92 6.99
C GLN A 83 4.33 0.81 7.48
N THR A 84 3.90 -0.46 7.43
CA THR A 84 4.77 -1.59 7.77
C THR A 84 5.96 -1.68 6.81
N GLN A 85 5.75 -1.52 5.50
CA GLN A 85 6.83 -1.54 4.51
C GLN A 85 7.87 -0.44 4.78
N ARG A 86 7.42 0.79 5.08
CA ARG A 86 8.30 1.92 5.46
C ARG A 86 9.07 1.61 6.76
N ALA A 87 8.39 1.07 7.77
CA ALA A 87 9.04 0.68 9.03
C ALA A 87 10.06 -0.45 8.86
N THR A 88 9.76 -1.48 8.04
CA THR A 88 10.71 -2.57 7.76
C THR A 88 11.88 -2.11 6.91
N ALA A 89 11.68 -1.15 5.98
CA ALA A 89 12.77 -0.57 5.21
C ALA A 89 13.70 0.29 6.09
N ALA A 90 13.15 1.02 7.07
CA ALA A 90 13.93 1.75 8.06
C ALA A 90 14.67 0.82 9.03
N GLY A 91 14.01 -0.24 9.53
CA GLY A 91 14.60 -1.21 10.47
C GLY A 91 15.56 -2.22 9.83
N GLY A 92 15.48 -2.45 8.52
CA GLY A 92 16.42 -3.33 7.80
C GLY A 92 17.85 -2.76 7.73
N ALA A 93 18.00 -1.44 7.78
CA ALA A 93 19.30 -0.77 7.78
C ALA A 93 20.09 -0.97 9.08
N GLU A 94 19.42 -1.26 10.20
CA GLU A 94 20.09 -1.49 11.50
C GLU A 94 20.65 -2.92 11.61
N THR A 95 20.09 -3.88 10.87
CA THR A 95 20.49 -5.31 10.97
C THR A 95 21.73 -5.69 10.16
N GLU A 96 22.19 -4.84 9.23
CA GLU A 96 23.42 -5.11 8.46
C GLU A 96 24.70 -4.74 9.22
N ALA A 97 24.62 -3.88 10.24
CA ALA A 97 25.78 -3.42 11.00
C ALA A 97 26.31 -4.44 12.04
N GLU A 98 25.48 -5.40 12.48
CA GLU A 98 25.85 -6.34 13.55
C GLU A 98 26.50 -7.64 13.02
N LYS A 99 26.53 -7.88 11.71
CA LYS A 99 27.09 -9.12 11.13
C LYS A 99 28.56 -9.00 10.67
N THR A 100 29.18 -7.84 10.82
CA THR A 100 30.58 -7.58 10.43
C THR A 100 31.51 -7.26 11.60
N ALA A 101 31.09 -7.49 12.85
CA ALA A 101 31.91 -7.31 14.06
C ALA A 101 32.34 -8.64 14.67
#